data_AF-A0A3G8X167-F1
#
_entry.id   AF-A0A3G8X167-F1
#
_cell.length_a   1.000
_cell.length_b   1.000
_cell.length_c   1.000
_cell.angle_alpha   90.00
_cell.angle_beta   90.00
_cell.angle_gamma   90.00
#
_symmetry.space_group_name_H-M   'P 1'
#
loop_
_entity.id
_entity.type
_entity.pdbx_description
1 polymer ?
#
loop_
_entity_poly.entity_id
_entity_poly.type
_entity_poly.pdbx_seq_one_letter_code
_entity_poly.pdbx_strand_id
1 'polypeptide(L)'
;MAKQLLLVRHGKSDWGNLDLKDFDRPLNKRGKENAPEMAERLVQRGFKFDLIVSSPAKRAKSTAKFFAEAYQVDDIQYEESIYEANTTALLKVINGLDDSAETVIMFGHNPGFTDLANELSDADIYNIPTAGMVLMSFPFDSWKMVSRGTGELVFFDYPKNSDEI
;
A
#
# COMPACT_ATOMS: atom_id res chain seq x y z
N MET A 1 -0.24 -20.75 7.07
CA MET A 1 -0.52 -19.49 7.82
C MET A 1 -1.30 -18.57 6.90
N ALA A 2 -2.17 -17.70 7.42
CA ALA A 2 -2.95 -16.77 6.60
C ALA A 2 -2.05 -15.69 5.96
N LYS A 3 -2.37 -15.22 4.75
CA LYS A 3 -1.70 -14.09 4.11
C LYS A 3 -2.37 -12.78 4.48
N GLN A 4 -1.59 -11.72 4.65
CA GLN A 4 -2.12 -10.37 4.86
C GLN A 4 -1.48 -9.36 3.90
N LEU A 5 -2.32 -8.58 3.21
CA LEU A 5 -1.89 -7.56 2.27
C LEU A 5 -2.32 -6.19 2.76
N LEU A 6 -1.35 -5.32 3.03
CA LEU A 6 -1.57 -3.92 3.29
C LEU A 6 -1.36 -3.12 2.00
N LEU A 7 -2.43 -2.57 1.43
CA LEU A 7 -2.34 -1.61 0.34
C LEU A 7 -2.17 -0.20 0.90
N VAL A 8 -1.10 0.50 0.53
CA VAL A 8 -0.87 1.90 0.90
C VAL A 8 -0.82 2.77 -0.34
N ARG A 9 -1.80 3.68 -0.47
CA ARG A 9 -1.72 4.71 -1.50
C ARG A 9 -0.62 5.70 -1.12
N HIS A 10 0.22 6.08 -2.08
CA HIS A 10 1.27 7.07 -1.86
C HIS A 10 0.77 8.35 -1.15
N GLY A 11 1.67 9.00 -0.39
CA GLY A 11 1.41 10.28 0.26
C GLY A 11 1.12 11.40 -0.74
N LYS A 12 0.59 12.54 -0.26
CA LYS A 12 0.20 13.64 -1.14
C LYS A 12 1.41 14.17 -1.94
N SER A 13 1.30 14.15 -3.26
CA SER A 13 2.35 14.62 -4.17
C SER A 13 2.32 16.13 -4.38
N ASP A 14 3.45 16.66 -4.83
CA ASP A 14 3.61 18.06 -5.24
C ASP A 14 3.23 18.23 -6.72
N TRP A 15 2.63 19.37 -7.03
CA TRP A 15 2.29 19.83 -8.38
C TRP A 15 2.94 21.18 -8.71
N GLY A 16 3.74 21.73 -7.78
CA GLY A 16 4.30 23.08 -7.90
C GLY A 16 5.34 23.27 -9.00
N ASN A 17 5.82 22.19 -9.63
CA ASN A 17 6.70 22.24 -10.78
C ASN A 17 6.06 21.50 -11.96
N LEU A 18 5.61 22.26 -12.97
CA LEU A 18 4.93 21.75 -14.16
C LEU A 18 5.88 21.05 -15.15
N ASP A 19 7.20 21.26 -15.02
CA ASP A 19 8.21 20.66 -15.90
C ASP A 19 8.60 19.23 -15.45
N LEU A 20 8.12 18.77 -14.28
CA LEU A 20 8.38 17.42 -13.80
C LEU A 20 7.44 16.41 -14.46
N LYS A 21 8.02 15.34 -15.00
CA LYS A 21 7.27 14.14 -15.41
C LYS A 21 6.49 13.57 -14.22
N ASP A 22 5.31 13.00 -14.47
CA ASP A 22 4.46 12.49 -13.39
C ASP A 22 5.20 11.53 -12.45
N PHE A 23 5.95 10.60 -13.04
CA PHE A 23 6.78 9.62 -12.34
C PHE A 23 7.76 10.24 -11.33
N ASP A 24 8.32 11.42 -11.65
CA ASP A 24 9.35 12.13 -10.88
C ASP A 24 8.77 13.10 -9.85
N ARG A 25 7.44 13.18 -9.73
CA ARG A 25 6.79 14.10 -8.80
C ARG A 25 7.06 13.71 -7.34
N PRO A 26 7.63 14.61 -6.52
CA PRO A 26 7.91 14.32 -5.13
C PRO A 26 6.65 14.39 -4.26
N LEU A 27 6.78 13.96 -3.01
CA LEU A 27 5.81 14.29 -1.96
C LEU A 27 5.86 15.78 -1.63
N ASN A 28 4.70 16.39 -1.39
CA ASN A 28 4.62 17.74 -0.82
C ASN A 28 4.79 17.71 0.71
N LYS A 29 4.74 18.88 1.36
CA LYS A 29 4.88 19.01 2.82
C LYS A 29 3.94 18.06 3.57
N ARG A 30 2.64 18.10 3.25
CA ARG A 30 1.64 17.23 3.89
C ARG A 30 1.88 15.74 3.61
N GLY A 31 2.37 15.38 2.42
CA GLY A 31 2.74 14.00 2.11
C GLY A 31 3.90 13.49 2.98
N LYS A 32 4.88 14.35 3.27
CA LYS A 32 6.03 14.05 4.13
C LYS A 32 5.67 14.02 5.62
N GLU A 33 4.59 14.67 6.03
CA GLU A 33 4.07 14.63 7.41
C GLU A 33 3.17 13.41 7.61
N ASN A 34 2.24 13.17 6.69
CA ASN A 34 1.23 12.13 6.83
C ASN A 34 1.80 10.71 6.64
N ALA A 35 2.80 10.50 5.78
CA ALA A 35 3.37 9.17 5.57
C ALA A 35 4.00 8.57 6.84
N PRO A 36 4.90 9.27 7.56
CA PRO A 36 5.46 8.75 8.82
C PRO A 36 4.40 8.64 9.93
N GLU A 37 3.42 9.56 10.00
CA GLU A 37 2.29 9.44 10.94
C GLU A 37 1.55 8.11 10.76
N MET A 38 1.21 7.75 9.52
CA MET A 38 0.48 6.50 9.24
C MET A 38 1.33 5.25 9.49
N ALA A 39 2.65 5.32 9.24
CA ALA A 39 3.57 4.23 9.58
C ALA A 39 3.61 4.00 11.10
N GLU A 40 3.73 5.08 11.88
CA GLU A 40 3.74 5.04 13.35
C GLU A 40 2.44 4.44 13.91
N ARG A 41 1.27 4.80 13.35
CA ARG A 41 -0.01 4.19 13.74
C ARG A 41 0.01 2.66 13.61
N LEU A 42 0.60 2.11 12.55
CA LEU A 42 0.69 0.67 12.38
C LEU A 42 1.65 0.01 13.38
N VAL A 43 2.79 0.67 13.65
CA VAL A 43 3.77 0.20 14.64
C VAL A 43 3.11 0.15 16.02
N GLN A 44 2.35 1.17 16.39
CA GLN A 44 1.60 1.23 17.66
C GLN A 44 0.52 0.16 17.77
N ARG A 45 -0.09 -0.24 16.64
CA ARG A 45 -1.04 -1.36 16.58
C ARG A 45 -0.35 -2.74 16.61
N GLY A 46 0.98 -2.79 16.59
CA GLY A 46 1.76 -4.03 16.73
C GLY A 46 1.79 -4.89 15.46
N PHE A 47 1.43 -4.34 14.30
CA PHE A 47 1.59 -5.06 13.03
C PHE A 47 3.07 -5.31 12.73
N LYS A 48 3.36 -6.40 12.04
CA LYS A 48 4.70 -6.75 11.55
C LYS A 48 4.57 -7.10 10.09
N PHE A 49 5.58 -6.75 9.29
CA PHE A 49 5.57 -6.99 7.87
C PHE A 49 6.86 -7.68 7.45
N ASP A 50 6.72 -8.69 6.60
CA ASP A 50 7.83 -9.50 6.11
C ASP A 50 8.45 -8.91 4.84
N LEU A 51 7.64 -8.18 4.06
CA LEU A 51 8.04 -7.66 2.77
C LEU A 51 7.39 -6.31 2.47
N ILE A 52 8.20 -5.39 1.92
CA ILE A 52 7.75 -4.11 1.38
C ILE A 52 7.96 -4.11 -0.15
N VAL A 53 6.87 -3.92 -0.88
CA VAL A 53 6.86 -3.78 -2.34
C VAL A 53 6.34 -2.40 -2.72
N SER A 54 6.97 -1.71 -3.65
CA SER A 54 6.58 -0.35 -4.05
C SER A 54 6.65 -0.12 -5.53
N SER A 55 5.71 0.66 -6.07
CA SER A 55 5.91 1.33 -7.35
C SER A 55 7.20 2.17 -7.30
N PRO A 56 8.00 2.22 -8.38
CA PRO A 56 9.24 2.98 -8.40
C PRO A 56 9.03 4.50 -8.55
N ALA A 57 7.81 4.97 -8.81
CA ALA A 57 7.50 6.39 -8.89
C ALA A 57 7.88 7.13 -7.60
N LYS A 58 8.45 8.33 -7.74
CA LYS A 58 9.14 9.04 -6.65
C LYS A 58 8.28 9.23 -5.40
N ARG A 59 6.99 9.53 -5.57
CA ARG A 59 6.02 9.67 -4.47
C ARG A 59 5.73 8.36 -3.73
N ALA A 60 5.59 7.23 -4.44
CA ALA A 60 5.36 5.92 -3.84
C ALA A 60 6.63 5.45 -3.14
N LYS A 61 7.78 5.51 -3.83
CA LYS A 61 9.11 5.23 -3.28
C LYS A 61 9.41 6.02 -2.01
N SER A 62 9.13 7.32 -1.99
CA SER A 62 9.35 8.15 -0.79
C SER A 62 8.41 7.77 0.36
N THR A 63 7.16 7.39 0.04
CA THR A 63 6.20 6.91 1.05
C THR A 63 6.67 5.58 1.66
N ALA A 64 7.06 4.62 0.81
CA ALA A 64 7.57 3.33 1.25
C ALA A 64 8.80 3.46 2.15
N LYS A 65 9.70 4.41 1.86
CA LYS A 65 10.88 4.68 2.70
C LYS A 65 10.55 5.10 4.13
N PHE A 66 9.50 5.91 4.33
CA PHE A 66 9.09 6.27 5.69
C PHE A 66 8.59 5.07 6.49
N PHE A 67 7.89 4.15 5.84
CA PHE A 67 7.45 2.91 6.48
C PHE A 67 8.63 1.98 6.75
N ALA A 68 9.52 1.81 5.77
CA ALA A 68 10.74 1.02 5.92
C ALA A 68 11.61 1.52 7.10
N GLU A 69 11.75 2.84 7.26
CA GLU A 69 12.43 3.46 8.41
C GLU A 69 11.73 3.14 9.74
N ALA A 70 10.41 3.29 9.82
CA ALA A 70 9.63 2.99 11.03
C ALA A 70 9.71 1.50 11.44
N TYR A 71 9.76 0.60 10.45
CA TYR A 71 9.88 -0.85 10.65
C TYR A 71 11.32 -1.36 10.71
N GLN A 72 12.32 -0.49 10.54
CA GLN A 72 13.74 -0.86 10.46
C GLN A 72 14.02 -1.94 9.40
N VAL A 73 13.37 -1.82 8.24
CA VAL A 73 13.53 -2.70 7.09
C VAL A 73 14.39 -2.01 6.04
N ASP A 74 15.49 -2.64 5.64
CA ASP A 74 16.42 -2.06 4.67
C ASP A 74 16.03 -2.35 3.20
N ASP A 75 15.29 -3.43 2.96
CA ASP A 75 14.96 -3.88 1.60
C ASP A 75 13.55 -3.47 1.18
N ILE A 76 13.46 -2.75 0.06
CA ILE A 76 12.21 -2.39 -0.60
C ILE A 76 12.29 -2.95 -2.01
N GLN A 77 11.40 -3.88 -2.33
CA GLN A 77 11.28 -4.41 -3.68
C GLN A 77 10.53 -3.42 -4.56
N TYR A 78 11.18 -2.92 -5.61
CA TYR A 78 10.53 -2.01 -6.56
C TYR A 78 9.97 -2.80 -7.74
N GLU A 79 8.66 -2.66 -7.96
CA GLU A 79 7.95 -3.34 -9.05
C GLU A 79 7.35 -2.31 -10.01
N GLU A 80 7.85 -2.29 -11.25
CA GLU A 80 7.43 -1.37 -12.30
C GLU A 80 5.94 -1.53 -12.62
N SER A 81 5.44 -2.77 -12.58
CA SER A 81 4.06 -3.13 -12.90
C SER A 81 3.01 -2.55 -11.95
N ILE A 82 3.42 -1.89 -10.85
CA ILE A 82 2.51 -1.19 -9.92
C ILE A 82 2.23 0.25 -10.39
N TYR A 83 3.10 0.86 -11.20
CA TYR A 83 2.90 2.22 -11.69
C TYR A 83 1.75 2.27 -12.71
N GLU A 84 0.74 3.11 -12.47
CA GLU A 84 -0.46 3.25 -13.33
C GLU A 84 -1.19 1.93 -13.63
N ALA A 85 -1.11 0.99 -12.69
CA ALA A 85 -1.63 -0.37 -12.85
C ALA A 85 -3.16 -0.47 -12.66
N ASN A 86 -3.78 -1.35 -13.43
CA ASN A 86 -5.15 -1.82 -13.19
C ASN A 86 -5.17 -3.03 -12.24
N THR A 87 -6.35 -3.47 -11.82
CA THR A 87 -6.49 -4.58 -10.86
C THR A 87 -5.90 -5.89 -11.38
N THR A 88 -6.01 -6.18 -12.68
CA THR A 88 -5.40 -7.38 -13.28
C THR A 88 -3.87 -7.38 -13.18
N ALA A 89 -3.22 -6.24 -13.43
CA ALA A 89 -1.78 -6.11 -13.29
C ALA A 89 -1.33 -6.23 -11.82
N LEU A 90 -2.06 -5.57 -10.91
CA LEU A 90 -1.77 -5.64 -9.48
C LEU A 90 -1.97 -7.06 -8.91
N LEU A 91 -3.03 -7.76 -9.33
CA LEU A 91 -3.26 -9.15 -8.93
C LEU A 91 -2.14 -10.07 -9.39
N LYS A 92 -1.58 -9.86 -10.59
CA LYS A 92 -0.40 -10.61 -11.06
C LYS A 92 0.82 -10.38 -10.19
N VAL A 93 1.04 -9.13 -9.74
CA VAL A 93 2.12 -8.82 -8.79
C VAL A 93 1.89 -9.58 -7.49
N ILE A 94 0.67 -9.52 -6.93
CA ILE A 94 0.31 -10.23 -5.70
C ILE A 94 0.54 -11.74 -5.85
N ASN A 95 0.01 -12.37 -6.89
CA ASN A 95 0.16 -13.81 -7.11
C ASN A 95 1.61 -14.25 -7.40
N GLY A 96 2.51 -13.31 -7.72
CA GLY A 96 3.93 -13.54 -7.93
C GLY A 96 4.80 -13.38 -6.69
N LEU A 97 4.24 -12.94 -5.55
CA LEU A 97 4.98 -12.77 -4.30
C LEU A 97 5.48 -14.12 -3.75
N ASP A 98 6.58 -14.07 -3.00
CA ASP A 98 7.15 -15.24 -2.34
C ASP A 98 6.25 -15.72 -1.19
N ASP A 99 5.91 -17.01 -1.19
CA ASP A 99 5.06 -17.62 -0.16
C ASP A 99 5.71 -17.67 1.22
N SER A 100 7.02 -17.38 1.35
CA SER A 100 7.69 -17.16 2.64
C SER A 100 7.30 -15.85 3.33
N ALA A 101 6.83 -14.84 2.58
CA ALA A 101 6.26 -13.62 3.15
C ALA A 101 4.79 -13.87 3.53
N GLU A 102 4.43 -13.72 4.80
CA GLU A 102 3.06 -13.86 5.27
C GLU A 102 2.33 -12.52 5.19
N THR A 103 3.05 -11.42 5.47
CA THR A 103 2.48 -10.09 5.63
C THR A 103 3.22 -9.09 4.74
N VAL A 104 2.54 -8.53 3.74
CA VAL A 104 3.16 -7.69 2.70
C VAL A 104 2.56 -6.29 2.71
N ILE A 105 3.40 -5.26 2.65
CA ILE A 105 2.95 -3.89 2.32
C ILE A 105 3.21 -3.61 0.85
N MET A 106 2.19 -3.19 0.12
CA MET A 106 2.30 -2.73 -1.27
C MET A 106 2.02 -1.23 -1.38
N PHE A 107 2.94 -0.47 -1.95
CA PHE A 107 2.81 0.98 -2.16
C PHE A 107 2.51 1.32 -3.62
N GLY A 108 1.42 2.04 -3.86
CA GLY A 108 0.98 2.35 -5.23
C GLY A 108 -0.04 3.48 -5.32
N HIS A 109 -0.94 3.37 -6.30
CA HIS A 109 -1.70 4.49 -6.85
C HIS A 109 -3.19 4.19 -6.98
N ASN A 110 -3.99 5.24 -6.93
CA ASN A 110 -5.40 5.18 -7.32
C ASN A 110 -5.55 5.47 -8.82
N PRO A 111 -6.63 4.99 -9.47
CA PRO A 111 -7.75 4.26 -8.88
C PRO A 111 -7.47 2.79 -8.56
N GLY A 112 -6.43 2.20 -9.17
CA GLY A 112 -6.14 0.76 -9.10
C GLY A 112 -6.13 0.15 -7.70
N PHE A 113 -5.63 0.86 -6.67
CA PHE A 113 -5.64 0.35 -5.30
C PHE A 113 -7.03 0.32 -4.65
N THR A 114 -7.87 1.34 -4.88
CA THR A 114 -9.26 1.33 -4.41
C THR A 114 -10.01 0.18 -5.07
N ASP A 115 -9.87 0.06 -6.40
CA ASP A 115 -10.56 -0.96 -7.17
C ASP A 115 -10.12 -2.36 -6.75
N LEU A 116 -8.82 -2.56 -6.52
CA LEU A 116 -8.26 -3.84 -6.08
C LEU A 116 -8.72 -4.22 -4.67
N ALA A 117 -8.77 -3.27 -3.74
CA ALA A 117 -9.26 -3.54 -2.38
C ALA A 117 -10.72 -4.07 -2.41
N ASN A 118 -11.58 -3.40 -3.16
CA ASN A 118 -12.99 -3.78 -3.33
C ASN A 118 -13.15 -5.06 -4.18
N GLU A 119 -12.20 -5.36 -5.08
CA GLU A 119 -12.23 -6.59 -5.87
C GLU A 119 -11.82 -7.81 -5.04
N LEU A 120 -10.80 -7.67 -4.19
CA LEU A 120 -10.24 -8.79 -3.43
C LEU A 120 -11.00 -9.11 -2.15
N SER A 121 -11.68 -8.12 -1.56
CA SER A 121 -12.33 -8.26 -0.24
C SER A 121 -13.80 -7.83 -0.25
N ASP A 122 -14.43 -7.90 0.92
CA ASP A 122 -15.77 -7.39 1.22
C ASP A 122 -15.81 -5.88 1.49
N ALA A 123 -14.71 -5.16 1.22
CA ALA A 123 -14.64 -3.71 1.35
C ALA A 123 -15.60 -2.98 0.38
N ASP A 124 -16.16 -1.85 0.85
CA ASP A 124 -16.94 -0.89 0.06
C ASP A 124 -16.31 0.50 0.17
N ILE A 125 -15.12 0.66 -0.40
CA ILE A 125 -14.32 1.88 -0.31
C ILE A 125 -14.55 2.73 -1.55
N TYR A 126 -15.11 3.93 -1.37
CA TYR A 126 -15.28 4.89 -2.46
C TYR A 126 -13.93 5.41 -3.00
N ASN A 127 -13.00 5.75 -2.11
CA ASN A 127 -11.66 6.20 -2.48
C ASN A 127 -10.69 6.07 -1.30
N ILE A 128 -9.55 5.41 -1.52
CA ILE A 128 -8.42 5.43 -0.59
C ILE A 128 -7.72 6.82 -0.67
N PRO A 129 -7.72 7.66 0.38
CA PRO A 129 -7.03 8.95 0.37
C PRO A 129 -5.51 8.79 0.24
N THR A 130 -4.79 9.87 -0.05
CA THR A 130 -3.32 9.84 -0.04
C THR A 130 -2.79 9.46 1.36
N ALA A 131 -1.82 8.54 1.42
CA ALA A 131 -1.38 7.87 2.65
C ALA A 131 -2.47 7.02 3.34
N GLY A 132 -3.58 6.72 2.68
CA GLY A 132 -4.57 5.77 3.15
C GLY A 132 -4.08 4.34 3.01
N MET A 133 -4.50 3.48 3.94
CA MET A 133 -4.04 2.12 4.12
C MET A 133 -5.22 1.17 4.28
N VAL A 134 -5.23 0.08 3.52
CA VAL A 134 -6.26 -0.97 3.59
C VAL A 134 -5.57 -2.29 3.87
N LEU A 135 -5.84 -2.88 5.04
CA LEU A 135 -5.35 -4.21 5.38
C LEU A 135 -6.42 -5.25 5.05
N MET A 136 -6.05 -6.26 4.28
CA MET A 136 -6.89 -7.41 3.99
C MET A 136 -6.20 -8.69 4.47
N SER A 137 -7.00 -9.66 4.92
CA SER A 137 -6.54 -10.99 5.32
C SER A 137 -7.11 -12.03 4.36
N PHE A 138 -6.30 -13.04 4.02
CA PHE A 138 -6.68 -14.14 3.14
C PHE A 138 -6.43 -15.46 3.89
N PRO A 139 -7.42 -16.37 3.96
CA PRO A 139 -7.33 -17.61 4.75
C PRO A 139 -6.48 -18.70 4.06
N PHE A 140 -5.35 -18.30 3.48
CA PHE A 140 -4.53 -19.06 2.54
C PHE A 140 -3.05 -18.95 2.91
N ASP A 141 -2.27 -19.97 2.56
CA ASP A 141 -0.81 -19.99 2.74
C ASP A 141 -0.02 -19.73 1.46
N SER A 142 -0.69 -19.51 0.33
CA SER A 142 -0.07 -19.13 -0.94
C SER A 142 -0.70 -17.89 -1.54
N TRP A 143 0.14 -16.95 -1.97
CA TRP A 143 -0.26 -15.73 -2.67
C TRP A 143 -0.96 -16.01 -4.00
N LYS A 144 -0.71 -17.18 -4.61
CA LYS A 144 -1.38 -17.62 -5.84
C LYS A 144 -2.87 -17.89 -5.67
N MET A 145 -3.34 -18.10 -4.45
CA MET A 145 -4.76 -18.34 -4.15
C MET A 145 -5.55 -17.03 -3.98
N VAL A 146 -4.86 -15.91 -3.77
CA VAL A 146 -5.48 -14.58 -3.72
C VAL A 146 -6.16 -14.30 -5.05
N SER A 147 -7.46 -14.10 -4.99
CA SER A 147 -8.31 -13.79 -6.13
C SER A 147 -9.54 -13.01 -5.68
N ARG A 148 -10.42 -12.69 -6.63
CA ARG A 148 -11.62 -11.89 -6.39
C ARG A 148 -12.47 -12.45 -5.25
N GLY A 149 -12.81 -11.61 -4.27
CA GLY A 149 -13.68 -11.94 -3.15
C GLY A 149 -13.16 -13.02 -2.20
N THR A 150 -11.84 -13.21 -2.14
CA THR A 150 -11.22 -14.21 -1.26
C THR A 150 -10.60 -13.64 0.02
N GLY A 151 -10.53 -12.31 0.13
CA GLY A 151 -10.05 -11.61 1.30
C GLY A 151 -11.18 -11.08 2.17
N GLU A 152 -10.83 -10.80 3.42
CA GLU A 152 -11.67 -10.07 4.37
C GLU A 152 -10.98 -8.76 4.71
N LEU A 153 -11.74 -7.67 4.76
CA LEU A 153 -11.25 -6.38 5.22
C LEU A 153 -10.93 -6.46 6.72
N VAL A 154 -9.68 -6.21 7.09
CA VAL A 154 -9.24 -6.14 8.49
C VAL A 154 -9.42 -4.72 9.03
N PHE A 155 -8.90 -3.72 8.32
CA PHE A 155 -9.18 -2.31 8.62
C PHE A 155 -8.89 -1.41 7.41
N PHE A 156 -9.45 -0.21 7.47
CA PHE A 156 -9.14 0.90 6.57
C PHE A 156 -8.84 2.15 7.40
N ASP A 157 -7.67 2.76 7.21
CA ASP A 157 -7.27 3.97 7.94
C ASP A 157 -6.60 5.00 7.01
N TYR A 158 -6.66 6.27 7.39
CA TYR A 158 -6.06 7.38 6.66
C TYR A 158 -5.83 8.60 7.59
N PRO A 159 -4.99 9.57 7.22
CA PRO A 159 -4.53 10.63 8.15
C PRO A 159 -5.60 11.53 8.77
N LYS A 160 -6.81 11.56 8.21
CA LYS A 160 -7.95 12.34 8.72
C LYS A 160 -9.06 11.46 9.28
N ASN A 161 -8.81 10.16 9.39
CA ASN A 161 -9.76 9.28 10.03
C ASN A 161 -9.76 9.61 11.51
N SER A 162 -10.94 9.94 12.04
CA SER A 162 -11.17 10.30 13.44
C SER A 162 -11.70 9.13 14.25
N ASP A 163 -11.93 7.97 13.62
CA ASP A 163 -12.31 6.77 14.33
C ASP A 163 -11.14 6.38 15.24
N GLU A 164 -11.36 6.55 16.54
CA GLU A 164 -10.37 6.31 17.59
C GLU A 164 -9.91 4.84 17.54
N ILE A 165 -8.60 4.65 17.78
CA ILE A 165 -7.95 3.34 17.97
C ILE A 165 -8.58 2.65 19.18
#